data_AF-A0A7K0RE04-F1
#
_entry.id   AF-A0A7K0RE04-F1
#
_cell.length_a   1.000
_cell.length_b   1.000
_cell.length_c   1.000
_cell.angle_alpha   90.00
_cell.angle_beta   90.00
_cell.angle_gamma   90.00
#
_symmetry.space_group_name_H-M   'P 1'
#
loop_
_entity.id
_entity.type
_entity.pdbx_description
1 polymer ?
#
loop_
_entity_poly.entity_id
_entity_poly.type
_entity_poly.pdbx_seq_one_letter_code
_entity_poly.pdbx_strand_id
1 'polypeptide(L)'
;MAANLPSRDDIARLSQSIVESIVPHIGHISDNNTKAKWGLTGRTVANPLTVPARKYWSQADEDGIIENILRRLPGTVAKTFVEIGVGDGSENNSVVLLSRGWEGLWFGGEDLCFEPAKNGLLTFHKVWISLEKFASVTNPLMEFSNKHGLGLLSIDLDGNDYFFLEAILEAGARPDILVAEYNARLPADVEWVMPYTPDHTWDGSDYYGMSLQSTCNLAATYDYVPVATSAQGANVIFVLKKHMKLFADVPTDVHDLYMPPDFDLLTVWGHPTSPALLESLTRRKS
;
A
#
# COMPACT_ATOMS: atom_id res chain seq x y z
N MET A 1 -11.54 60.99 16.13
CA MET A 1 -10.80 60.13 15.19
C MET A 1 -11.64 58.89 14.96
N ALA A 2 -12.31 58.78 13.82
CA ALA A 2 -13.09 57.59 13.50
C ALA A 2 -12.12 56.51 13.00
N ALA A 3 -12.11 55.35 13.66
CA ALA A 3 -11.35 54.20 13.19
C ALA A 3 -12.01 53.68 11.91
N ASN A 4 -11.25 53.64 10.81
CA ASN A 4 -11.71 53.04 9.56
C ASN A 4 -11.91 51.54 9.81
N LEU A 5 -13.14 51.07 9.64
CA LEU A 5 -13.45 49.65 9.65
C LEU A 5 -12.84 49.01 8.40
N PRO A 6 -12.23 47.81 8.52
CA PRO A 6 -11.63 47.11 7.39
C PRO A 6 -12.69 46.84 6.31
N SER A 7 -12.28 46.98 5.04
CA SER A 7 -13.16 46.71 3.91
C SER A 7 -13.48 45.21 3.83
N ARG A 8 -14.51 44.84 3.07
CA ARG A 8 -14.83 43.42 2.82
C ARG A 8 -13.67 42.63 2.23
N ASP A 9 -12.88 43.26 1.38
CA ASP A 9 -11.71 42.63 0.75
C ASP A 9 -10.57 42.43 1.75
N ASP A 10 -10.41 43.35 2.71
CA ASP A 10 -9.45 43.20 3.81
C ASP A 10 -9.83 42.04 4.74
N ILE A 11 -11.12 41.89 5.04
CA ILE A 11 -11.66 40.78 5.84
C ILE A 11 -11.49 39.45 5.09
N ALA A 12 -11.75 39.42 3.78
CA ALA A 12 -11.58 38.22 2.96
C ALA A 12 -10.11 37.76 2.91
N ARG A 13 -9.17 38.68 2.69
CA ARG A 13 -7.73 38.36 2.71
C ARG A 13 -7.24 37.89 4.09
N LEU A 14 -7.72 38.51 5.16
CA LEU A 14 -7.44 38.04 6.52
C LEU A 14 -7.99 36.63 6.75
N SER A 15 -9.22 36.35 6.30
CA SER A 15 -9.83 35.02 6.45
C SER A 15 -9.06 33.95 5.67
N GLN A 16 -8.60 34.25 4.45
CA GLN A 16 -7.82 33.33 3.64
C GLN A 16 -6.42 33.10 4.22
N SER A 17 -5.74 34.16 4.67
CA SER A 17 -4.45 34.04 5.35
C SER A 17 -4.56 33.25 6.66
N ILE A 18 -5.65 33.41 7.41
CA ILE A 18 -5.93 32.63 8.61
C ILE A 18 -6.13 31.16 8.24
N VAL A 19 -6.96 30.85 7.23
CA VAL A 19 -7.18 29.48 6.75
C VAL A 19 -5.86 28.85 6.28
N GLU A 20 -5.07 29.52 5.46
CA GLU A 20 -3.77 29.05 4.98
C GLU A 20 -2.76 28.85 6.12
N SER A 21 -2.83 29.66 7.18
CA SER A 21 -1.98 29.50 8.37
C SER A 21 -2.42 28.37 9.30
N ILE A 22 -3.73 28.10 9.37
CA ILE A 22 -4.33 27.14 10.30
C ILE A 22 -4.41 25.74 9.70
N VAL A 23 -4.68 25.60 8.40
CA VAL A 23 -4.83 24.30 7.71
C VAL A 23 -3.63 23.36 7.96
N PRO A 24 -2.37 23.80 7.87
CA PRO A 24 -1.21 22.96 8.23
C PRO A 24 -1.22 22.51 9.69
N HIS A 25 -1.75 23.35 10.59
CA HIS A 25 -1.80 23.07 12.02
C HIS A 25 -3.00 22.18 12.42
N ILE A 26 -4.09 22.17 11.65
CA ILE A 26 -5.22 21.24 11.85
C ILE A 26 -4.77 19.80 11.60
N GLY A 27 -3.96 19.56 10.56
CA GLY A 27 -3.35 18.25 10.30
C GLY A 27 -2.52 17.74 11.49
N HIS A 28 -1.74 18.61 12.12
CA HIS A 28 -0.94 18.25 13.30
C HIS A 28 -1.75 17.98 14.58
N ILE A 29 -2.99 18.46 14.68
CA ILE A 29 -3.88 18.15 15.81
C ILE A 29 -4.52 16.76 15.62
N SER A 30 -4.79 16.33 14.38
CA SER A 30 -5.23 14.94 14.12
C SER A 30 -4.10 13.95 14.44
N ASP A 31 -2.85 14.26 14.11
CA ASP A 31 -1.66 13.41 14.34
C ASP A 31 -1.48 12.92 15.79
N ASN A 32 -1.74 13.77 16.79
CA ASN A 32 -1.59 13.41 18.21
C ASN A 32 -2.71 12.48 18.70
N ASN A 33 -3.93 12.63 18.18
CA ASN A 33 -5.03 11.70 18.41
C ASN A 33 -4.83 10.41 17.62
N THR A 34 -4.24 10.51 16.43
CA THR A 34 -3.85 9.37 15.62
C THR A 34 -2.86 8.53 16.43
N LYS A 35 -1.68 9.03 16.86
CA LYS A 35 -0.72 8.25 17.70
C LYS A 35 -1.34 7.63 18.97
N ALA A 36 -2.35 8.26 19.57
CA ALA A 36 -3.13 7.68 20.66
C ALA A 36 -4.12 6.58 20.20
N LYS A 37 -4.74 6.70 19.02
CA LYS A 37 -5.50 5.65 18.33
C LYS A 37 -4.64 4.45 17.94
N TRP A 38 -3.38 4.64 17.53
CA TRP A 38 -2.43 3.54 17.23
C TRP A 38 -2.18 2.64 18.46
N GLY A 39 -2.34 3.17 19.69
CA GLY A 39 -2.25 2.41 20.93
C GLY A 39 -3.59 1.86 21.44
N LEU A 40 -4.73 2.24 20.86
CA LEU A 40 -6.07 1.99 21.40
C LEU A 40 -7.16 1.95 20.31
N THR A 41 -7.12 0.94 19.46
CA THR A 41 -8.33 0.15 19.23
C THR A 41 -8.00 -1.25 19.74
N GLY A 42 -8.78 -1.82 20.66
CA GLY A 42 -8.44 -3.08 21.31
C GLY A 42 -8.33 -4.31 20.39
N ARG A 43 -8.37 -4.14 19.06
CA ARG A 43 -8.23 -5.18 18.03
C ARG A 43 -6.79 -5.39 17.54
N THR A 44 -5.98 -4.34 17.41
CA THR A 44 -4.56 -4.45 16.98
C THR A 44 -3.64 -5.06 18.03
N VAL A 45 -4.08 -5.20 19.28
CA VAL A 45 -3.25 -5.75 20.38
C VAL A 45 -3.04 -7.27 20.24
N ALA A 46 -3.86 -7.97 19.44
CA ALA A 46 -3.75 -9.42 19.29
C ALA A 46 -2.71 -9.86 18.23
N ASN A 47 -2.46 -9.06 17.19
CA ASN A 47 -1.56 -9.45 16.11
C ASN A 47 -0.15 -8.86 16.33
N PRO A 48 0.88 -9.69 16.60
CA PRO A 48 2.24 -9.20 16.83
C PRO A 48 2.89 -8.57 15.59
N LEU A 49 2.30 -8.72 14.40
CA LEU A 49 2.76 -8.07 13.17
C LEU A 49 2.27 -6.62 13.04
N THR A 50 1.24 -6.21 13.77
CA THR A 50 0.70 -4.84 13.74
C THR A 50 1.22 -3.98 14.89
N VAL A 51 2.22 -4.45 15.67
CA VAL A 51 2.73 -3.72 16.84
C VAL A 51 4.26 -3.71 16.90
N PRO A 52 4.90 -2.55 17.19
CA PRO A 52 4.31 -1.22 17.08
C PRO A 52 4.03 -0.93 15.61
N ALA A 53 2.89 -0.34 15.32
CA ALA A 53 2.54 0.02 13.96
C ALA A 53 3.41 1.22 13.51
N ARG A 54 3.85 1.21 12.24
CA ARG A 54 4.75 2.21 11.64
C ARG A 54 4.31 2.53 10.22
N LYS A 55 4.33 3.82 9.86
CA LYS A 55 4.18 4.35 8.49
C LYS A 55 5.43 5.17 8.13
N TYR A 56 5.94 4.99 6.92
CA TYR A 56 6.97 5.81 6.31
C TYR A 56 6.49 6.36 4.95
N TRP A 57 6.04 5.47 4.06
CA TRP A 57 5.56 5.76 2.71
C TRP A 57 4.36 4.89 2.26
N SER A 58 4.03 3.78 2.92
CA SER A 58 2.79 3.04 2.63
C SER A 58 1.57 3.86 3.03
N GLN A 59 0.37 3.56 2.49
CA GLN A 59 -0.87 4.26 2.82
C GLN A 59 -1.18 4.27 4.33
N ALA A 60 -0.97 3.15 5.00
CA ALA A 60 -1.16 3.00 6.43
C ALA A 60 0.09 2.37 7.10
N ASP A 61 -0.10 1.35 7.92
CA ASP A 61 0.95 0.68 8.69
C ASP A 61 1.58 -0.53 7.98
N GLU A 62 1.33 -0.71 6.68
CA GLU A 62 1.89 -1.80 5.87
C GLU A 62 3.41 -1.83 5.96
N ASP A 63 4.07 -0.66 5.96
CA ASP A 63 5.52 -0.56 6.19
C ASP A 63 5.95 -1.32 7.46
N GLY A 64 5.29 -1.04 8.60
CA GLY A 64 5.57 -1.70 9.87
C GLY A 64 5.29 -3.20 9.85
N ILE A 65 4.19 -3.61 9.21
CA ILE A 65 3.79 -5.01 9.05
C ILE A 65 4.83 -5.77 8.22
N ILE A 66 5.20 -5.23 7.05
CA ILE A 66 6.20 -5.80 6.14
C ILE A 66 7.55 -5.91 6.86
N GLU A 67 7.95 -4.90 7.64
CA GLU A 67 9.15 -4.96 8.47
C GLU A 67 9.10 -6.08 9.52
N ASN A 68 7.95 -6.27 10.18
CA ASN A 68 7.74 -7.32 11.17
C ASN A 68 7.83 -8.71 10.53
N ILE A 69 7.27 -8.89 9.33
CA ILE A 69 7.35 -10.12 8.54
C ILE A 69 8.80 -10.40 8.12
N LEU A 70 9.50 -9.42 7.55
CA LEU A 70 10.88 -9.57 7.09
C LEU A 70 11.84 -9.92 8.24
N ARG A 71 11.60 -9.41 9.46
CA ARG A 71 12.37 -9.79 10.66
C ARG A 71 12.21 -11.26 11.04
N ARG A 72 11.07 -11.89 10.68
CA ARG A 72 10.83 -13.32 10.88
C ARG A 72 11.40 -14.17 9.75
N LEU A 73 11.75 -13.59 8.60
CA LEU A 73 12.26 -14.30 7.42
C LEU A 73 13.73 -13.96 7.06
N PRO A 74 14.69 -13.98 8.02
CA PRO A 74 16.06 -13.56 7.75
C PRO A 74 16.73 -14.47 6.70
N GLY A 75 17.33 -13.86 5.68
CA GLY A 75 18.08 -14.57 4.62
C GLY A 75 17.25 -15.49 3.74
N THR A 76 15.92 -15.47 3.89
CA THR A 76 15.01 -16.38 3.16
C THR A 76 14.37 -15.69 1.95
N VAL A 77 14.18 -14.38 2.03
CA VAL A 77 13.47 -13.58 1.02
C VAL A 77 14.47 -12.88 0.10
N ALA A 78 14.25 -12.98 -1.21
CA ALA A 78 15.00 -12.20 -2.19
C ALA A 78 14.80 -10.70 -1.92
N LYS A 79 15.84 -9.88 -2.04
CA LYS A 79 15.72 -8.40 -1.86
C LYS A 79 15.16 -7.74 -3.11
N THR A 80 14.06 -8.28 -3.59
CA THR A 80 13.38 -7.84 -4.79
C THR A 80 11.89 -7.66 -4.54
N PHE A 81 11.30 -6.67 -5.17
CA PHE A 81 9.86 -6.46 -5.11
C PHE A 81 9.28 -6.13 -6.48
N VAL A 82 7.97 -6.32 -6.61
CA VAL A 82 7.16 -5.78 -7.69
C VAL A 82 5.94 -5.12 -7.07
N GLU A 83 5.59 -3.92 -7.52
CA GLU A 83 4.37 -3.22 -7.10
C GLU A 83 3.60 -2.74 -8.33
N ILE A 84 2.30 -3.00 -8.34
CA ILE A 84 1.40 -2.73 -9.46
C ILE A 84 0.28 -1.82 -8.95
N GLY A 85 0.10 -0.69 -9.64
CA GLY A 85 -0.80 0.38 -9.22
C GLY A 85 -0.09 1.38 -8.31
N VAL A 86 0.96 2.01 -8.84
CA VAL A 86 1.83 2.86 -8.02
C VAL A 86 1.42 4.33 -7.93
N GLY A 87 0.33 4.72 -8.60
CA GLY A 87 -0.07 6.13 -8.74
C GLY A 87 1.09 7.01 -9.21
N ASP A 88 1.31 8.12 -8.52
CA ASP A 88 2.43 9.05 -8.76
C ASP A 88 3.74 8.66 -8.02
N GLY A 89 3.77 7.51 -7.34
CA GLY A 89 4.93 7.01 -6.63
C GLY A 89 5.18 7.61 -5.24
N SER A 90 4.28 8.48 -4.75
CA SER A 90 4.47 9.18 -3.47
C SER A 90 4.03 8.40 -2.24
N GLU A 91 3.18 7.40 -2.42
CA GLU A 91 2.62 6.54 -1.38
C GLU A 91 2.56 5.08 -1.87
N ASN A 92 3.49 4.22 -1.44
CA ASN A 92 3.63 2.84 -1.93
C ASN A 92 4.22 1.91 -0.86
N ASN A 93 3.82 0.64 -0.90
CA ASN A 93 4.25 -0.39 0.05
C ASN A 93 5.73 -0.79 -0.08
N SER A 94 6.37 -0.43 -1.20
CA SER A 94 7.75 -0.81 -1.51
C SER A 94 8.81 0.29 -1.30
N VAL A 95 8.45 1.55 -1.03
CA VAL A 95 9.46 2.62 -0.87
C VAL A 95 10.37 2.36 0.33
N VAL A 96 9.83 1.82 1.43
CA VAL A 96 10.64 1.43 2.58
C VAL A 96 11.68 0.36 2.19
N LEU A 97 11.36 -0.52 1.23
CA LEU A 97 12.28 -1.54 0.71
C LEU A 97 13.37 -0.92 -0.15
N LEU A 98 13.02 0.04 -1.02
CA LEU A 98 14.00 0.83 -1.79
C LEU A 98 15.00 1.52 -0.86
N SER A 99 14.53 2.13 0.23
CA SER A 99 15.40 2.79 1.21
C SER A 99 16.45 1.84 1.83
N ARG A 100 16.13 0.55 1.85
CA ARG A 100 16.95 -0.57 2.36
C ARG A 100 17.74 -1.29 1.27
N GLY A 101 17.77 -0.75 0.06
CA GLY A 101 18.55 -1.26 -1.06
C GLY A 101 17.93 -2.46 -1.75
N TRP A 102 16.61 -2.66 -1.64
CA TRP A 102 15.90 -3.63 -2.48
C TRP A 102 15.81 -3.11 -3.91
N GLU A 103 15.76 -4.03 -4.86
CA GLU A 103 15.58 -3.74 -6.27
C GLU A 103 14.15 -4.09 -6.70
N GLY A 104 13.51 -3.34 -7.59
CA GLY A 104 12.15 -3.68 -7.97
C GLY A 104 11.62 -3.04 -9.23
N LEU A 105 10.44 -3.52 -9.61
CA LEU A 105 9.66 -3.01 -10.73
C LEU A 105 8.39 -2.33 -10.22
N TRP A 106 8.07 -1.19 -10.82
CA TRP A 106 6.80 -0.50 -10.64
C TRP A 106 6.00 -0.50 -11.94
N PHE A 107 4.70 -0.70 -11.82
CA PHE A 107 3.76 -0.64 -12.94
C PHE A 107 2.60 0.29 -12.58
N GLY A 108 2.22 1.19 -13.49
CA GLY A 108 1.12 2.12 -13.26
C GLY A 108 0.77 2.95 -14.48
N GLY A 109 -0.46 3.49 -14.52
CA GLY A 109 -0.95 4.31 -15.63
C GLY A 109 -0.54 5.77 -15.56
N GLU A 110 -0.24 6.27 -14.35
CA GLU A 110 0.05 7.67 -14.07
C GLU A 110 1.52 8.04 -14.28
N ASP A 111 1.80 9.34 -14.28
CA ASP A 111 3.18 9.84 -14.25
C ASP A 111 3.68 9.88 -12.81
N LEU A 112 4.91 9.39 -12.59
CA LEU A 112 5.56 9.52 -11.30
C LEU A 112 5.85 11.00 -11.00
N CYS A 113 5.79 11.36 -9.72
CA CYS A 113 6.18 12.69 -9.24
C CYS A 113 7.71 12.92 -9.27
N PHE A 114 8.50 11.90 -9.60
CA PHE A 114 9.96 11.91 -9.69
C PHE A 114 10.46 11.01 -10.83
N GLU A 115 11.73 11.16 -11.21
CA GLU A 115 12.36 10.34 -12.25
C GLU A 115 13.27 9.28 -11.62
N PRO A 116 12.95 7.97 -11.72
CA PRO A 116 13.83 6.92 -11.21
C PRO A 116 15.23 7.02 -11.80
N ALA A 117 16.26 6.83 -10.97
CA ALA A 117 17.64 6.91 -11.41
C ALA A 117 17.94 5.88 -12.51
N LYS A 118 18.58 6.32 -13.59
CA LYS A 118 19.02 5.44 -14.68
C LYS A 118 19.95 4.35 -14.13
N ASN A 119 19.65 3.09 -14.46
CA ASN A 119 20.36 1.91 -13.94
C ASN A 119 20.35 1.79 -12.39
N GLY A 120 19.33 2.38 -11.76
CA GLY A 120 19.10 2.34 -10.33
C GLY A 120 18.57 0.99 -9.81
N LEU A 121 17.98 1.07 -8.63
CA LEU A 121 17.27 0.00 -7.94
C LEU A 121 15.80 -0.10 -8.38
N LEU A 122 15.26 0.91 -9.05
CA LEU A 122 13.86 0.94 -9.46
C LEU A 122 13.74 1.07 -10.97
N THR A 123 12.93 0.23 -11.59
CA THR A 123 12.50 0.38 -12.99
C THR A 123 10.99 0.62 -13.03
N PHE A 124 10.57 1.71 -13.66
CA PHE A 124 9.15 2.04 -13.82
C PHE A 124 8.67 1.71 -15.24
N HIS A 125 7.55 1.00 -15.31
CA HIS A 125 6.83 0.68 -16.53
C HIS A 125 5.50 1.43 -16.55
N LYS A 126 5.43 2.53 -17.32
CA LYS A 126 4.17 3.25 -17.52
C LYS A 126 3.24 2.46 -18.43
N VAL A 127 2.20 1.86 -17.87
CA VAL A 127 1.24 1.02 -18.57
C VAL A 127 -0.11 1.03 -17.86
N TRP A 128 -1.19 1.21 -18.63
CA TRP A 128 -2.54 0.99 -18.14
C TRP A 128 -2.76 -0.51 -17.91
N ILE A 129 -3.19 -0.89 -16.71
CA ILE A 129 -3.29 -2.28 -16.29
C ILE A 129 -4.64 -2.84 -16.77
N SER A 130 -4.62 -3.51 -17.93
CA SER A 130 -5.74 -4.25 -18.51
C SER A 130 -5.30 -5.69 -18.88
N LEU A 131 -6.22 -6.65 -18.90
CA LEU A 131 -5.92 -8.04 -19.31
C LEU A 131 -5.40 -8.10 -20.76
N GLU A 132 -5.77 -7.14 -21.61
CA GLU A 132 -5.22 -7.00 -22.97
C GLU A 132 -3.74 -6.62 -22.96
N LYS A 133 -3.34 -5.79 -21.99
CA LYS A 133 -1.95 -5.34 -21.78
C LYS A 133 -1.21 -6.20 -20.76
N PHE A 134 -1.80 -7.31 -20.34
CA PHE A 134 -1.26 -8.16 -19.28
C PHE A 134 0.18 -8.60 -19.54
N ALA A 135 0.50 -8.96 -20.79
CA ALA A 135 1.84 -9.36 -21.19
C ALA A 135 2.90 -8.25 -20.98
N SER A 136 2.52 -6.98 -21.05
CA SER A 136 3.40 -5.83 -20.79
C SER A 136 3.78 -5.71 -19.30
N VAL A 137 3.01 -6.34 -18.41
CA VAL A 137 3.28 -6.43 -16.97
C VAL A 137 3.96 -7.75 -16.65
N THR A 138 3.40 -8.88 -17.11
CA THR A 138 3.89 -10.20 -16.69
C THR A 138 5.19 -10.62 -17.33
N ASN A 139 5.48 -10.26 -18.58
CA ASN A 139 6.77 -10.60 -19.18
C ASN A 139 7.95 -10.00 -18.41
N PRO A 140 8.01 -8.66 -18.16
CA PRO A 140 9.12 -8.10 -17.37
C PRO A 140 9.11 -8.59 -15.91
N LEU A 141 7.93 -8.77 -15.30
CA LEU A 141 7.81 -9.34 -13.94
C LEU A 141 8.44 -10.73 -13.87
N MET A 142 8.08 -11.63 -14.79
CA MET A 142 8.57 -13.00 -14.79
C MET A 142 10.05 -13.08 -15.16
N GLU A 143 10.53 -12.26 -16.10
CA GLU A 143 11.96 -12.16 -16.39
C GLU A 143 12.75 -11.73 -15.15
N PHE A 144 12.28 -10.68 -14.47
CA PHE A 144 12.89 -10.18 -13.25
C PHE A 144 12.87 -11.21 -12.12
N SER A 145 11.71 -11.83 -11.88
CA SER A 145 11.53 -12.88 -10.87
C SER A 145 12.41 -14.11 -11.14
N ASN A 146 12.50 -14.57 -12.40
CA ASN A 146 13.32 -15.73 -12.74
C ASN A 146 14.82 -15.46 -12.56
N LYS A 147 15.25 -14.21 -12.78
CA LYS A 147 16.65 -13.82 -12.68
C LYS A 147 17.09 -13.53 -11.24
N HIS A 148 16.23 -12.91 -10.44
CA HIS A 148 16.60 -12.35 -9.14
C HIS A 148 15.85 -12.97 -7.96
N GLY A 149 14.85 -13.82 -8.21
CA GLY A 149 13.83 -14.17 -7.25
C GLY A 149 12.82 -13.05 -7.08
N LEU A 150 11.71 -13.33 -6.38
CA LEU A 150 10.68 -12.34 -6.06
C LEU A 150 10.41 -12.40 -4.56
N GLY A 151 10.78 -11.35 -3.83
CA GLY A 151 10.59 -11.30 -2.38
C GLY A 151 9.20 -10.83 -1.98
N LEU A 152 8.74 -9.73 -2.59
CA LEU A 152 7.44 -9.13 -2.33
C LEU A 152 6.70 -8.81 -3.64
N LEU A 153 5.40 -9.06 -3.67
CA LEU A 153 4.48 -8.54 -4.68
C LEU A 153 3.40 -7.71 -3.96
N SER A 154 3.14 -6.50 -4.45
CA SER A 154 2.01 -5.67 -4.01
C SER A 154 1.13 -5.33 -5.21
N ILE A 155 -0.19 -5.43 -5.03
CA ILE A 155 -1.18 -5.05 -6.03
C ILE A 155 -2.28 -4.19 -5.39
N ASP A 156 -2.52 -3.04 -5.99
CA ASP A 156 -3.53 -2.08 -5.57
C ASP A 156 -4.00 -1.28 -6.79
N LEU A 157 -5.11 -1.68 -7.42
CA LEU A 157 -5.59 -1.13 -8.70
C LEU A 157 -6.91 -0.36 -8.56
N ASP A 158 -7.43 -0.23 -7.35
CA ASP A 158 -8.74 0.36 -7.05
C ASP A 158 -9.87 -0.28 -7.90
N GLY A 159 -9.83 -1.59 -8.16
CA GLY A 159 -10.78 -2.19 -9.11
C GLY A 159 -10.52 -3.65 -9.51
N ASN A 160 -9.76 -3.86 -10.59
CA ASN A 160 -9.64 -5.18 -11.24
C ASN A 160 -8.69 -6.15 -10.51
N ASP A 161 -8.33 -5.87 -9.27
CA ASP A 161 -7.31 -6.51 -8.43
C ASP A 161 -7.36 -8.04 -8.48
N TYR A 162 -8.55 -8.61 -8.30
CA TYR A 162 -8.76 -10.06 -8.32
C TYR A 162 -8.18 -10.71 -9.58
N PHE A 163 -8.54 -10.19 -10.77
CA PHE A 163 -8.19 -10.82 -12.04
C PHE A 163 -6.70 -10.71 -12.35
N PHE A 164 -6.07 -9.60 -11.97
CA PHE A 164 -4.63 -9.44 -12.15
C PHE A 164 -3.84 -10.28 -11.17
N LEU A 165 -4.26 -10.31 -9.91
CA LEU A 165 -3.61 -11.14 -8.91
C LEU A 165 -3.69 -12.61 -9.31
N GLU A 166 -4.88 -13.09 -9.70
CA GLU A 166 -5.09 -14.44 -10.21
C GLU A 166 -4.15 -14.72 -11.38
N ALA A 167 -4.19 -13.89 -12.42
CA ALA A 167 -3.39 -14.13 -13.62
C ALA A 167 -1.87 -14.09 -13.36
N ILE A 168 -1.37 -13.21 -12.48
CA ILE A 168 0.06 -13.13 -12.11
C ILE A 168 0.49 -14.41 -11.36
N LEU A 169 -0.35 -14.89 -10.45
CA LEU A 169 -0.09 -16.14 -9.74
C LEU A 169 -0.24 -17.35 -10.68
N GLU A 170 -1.18 -17.36 -11.62
CA GLU A 170 -1.27 -18.41 -12.65
C GLU A 170 -0.03 -18.45 -13.55
N ALA A 171 0.52 -17.29 -13.91
CA ALA A 171 1.75 -17.17 -14.70
C ALA A 171 3.01 -17.71 -13.99
N GLY A 172 2.90 -18.01 -12.69
CA GLY A 172 3.96 -18.65 -11.90
C GLY A 172 4.72 -17.71 -10.97
N ALA A 173 4.31 -16.46 -10.81
CA ALA A 173 4.90 -15.57 -9.81
C ALA A 173 4.67 -16.14 -8.40
N ARG A 174 5.72 -16.32 -7.61
CA ARG A 174 5.64 -16.87 -6.25
C ARG A 174 6.45 -16.02 -5.26
N PRO A 175 6.03 -14.77 -4.99
CA PRO A 175 6.64 -13.94 -3.96
C PRO A 175 6.59 -14.62 -2.57
N ASP A 176 7.56 -14.37 -1.70
CA ASP A 176 7.46 -14.86 -0.31
C ASP A 176 6.43 -14.08 0.52
N ILE A 177 6.18 -12.81 0.15
CA ILE A 177 5.23 -11.89 0.76
C ILE A 177 4.30 -11.32 -0.33
N LEU A 178 3.00 -11.44 -0.15
CA LEU A 178 2.01 -10.86 -1.05
C LEU A 178 1.20 -9.80 -0.29
N VAL A 179 1.03 -8.63 -0.90
CA VAL A 179 0.15 -7.55 -0.43
C VAL A 179 -0.92 -7.34 -1.48
N ALA A 180 -2.18 -7.30 -1.08
CA ALA A 180 -3.29 -7.10 -1.98
C ALA A 180 -4.35 -6.20 -1.35
N GLU A 181 -4.87 -5.28 -2.15
CA GLU A 181 -6.02 -4.47 -1.76
C GLU A 181 -7.24 -5.36 -1.46
N TYR A 182 -8.02 -4.96 -0.45
CA TYR A 182 -9.36 -5.48 -0.27
C TYR A 182 -10.34 -4.36 0.09
N ASN A 183 -11.59 -4.55 -0.31
CA ASN A 183 -12.66 -3.65 -0.01
C ASN A 183 -13.18 -3.89 1.42
N ALA A 184 -12.71 -3.10 2.38
CA ALA A 184 -13.12 -3.20 3.77
C ALA A 184 -14.58 -2.81 4.02
N ARG A 185 -15.31 -2.25 3.05
CA ARG A 185 -16.74 -1.98 3.21
C ARG A 185 -17.53 -3.25 3.54
N LEU A 186 -17.08 -4.38 3.01
CA LEU A 186 -17.73 -5.67 3.12
C LEU A 186 -17.29 -6.39 4.42
N PRO A 187 -18.22 -7.05 5.15
CA PRO A 187 -17.86 -7.87 6.30
C PRO A 187 -16.85 -8.96 5.97
N ALA A 188 -16.08 -9.37 6.98
CA ALA A 188 -14.94 -10.28 6.84
C ALA A 188 -15.23 -11.61 6.12
N ASP A 189 -16.44 -12.14 6.26
CA ASP A 189 -16.91 -13.44 5.74
C ASP A 189 -17.74 -13.34 4.45
N VAL A 190 -17.96 -12.13 3.94
CA VAL A 190 -18.67 -11.92 2.68
C VAL A 190 -17.73 -12.17 1.51
N GLU A 191 -18.16 -13.02 0.58
CA GLU A 191 -17.49 -13.21 -0.70
C GLU A 191 -18.10 -12.26 -1.75
N TRP A 192 -17.23 -11.46 -2.37
CA TRP A 192 -17.60 -10.54 -3.43
C TRP A 192 -16.37 -10.14 -4.23
N VAL A 193 -16.54 -10.03 -5.54
CA VAL A 193 -15.53 -9.58 -6.50
C VAL A 193 -16.22 -8.64 -7.49
N MET A 194 -15.64 -7.47 -7.72
CA MET A 194 -16.09 -6.58 -8.77
C MET A 194 -15.95 -7.26 -10.15
N PRO A 195 -16.94 -7.24 -11.04
CA PRO A 195 -16.79 -7.74 -12.40
C PRO A 195 -15.66 -7.04 -13.17
N TYR A 196 -14.85 -7.81 -13.89
CA TYR A 196 -13.76 -7.27 -14.70
C TYR A 196 -14.25 -6.22 -15.70
N THR A 197 -13.62 -5.05 -15.68
CA THR A 197 -13.94 -3.94 -16.58
C THR A 197 -12.62 -3.32 -17.09
N PRO A 198 -12.22 -3.51 -18.37
CA PRO A 198 -10.89 -3.11 -18.88
C PRO A 198 -10.52 -1.64 -18.69
N ASP A 199 -11.52 -0.76 -18.79
CA ASP A 199 -11.36 0.69 -18.71
C ASP A 199 -11.90 1.24 -17.37
N HIS A 200 -11.92 0.41 -16.33
CA HIS A 200 -12.34 0.84 -15.00
C HIS A 200 -11.42 1.95 -14.49
N THR A 201 -12.01 3.08 -14.14
CA THR A 201 -11.39 4.11 -13.32
C THR A 201 -12.24 4.24 -12.09
N TRP A 202 -11.61 4.14 -10.92
CA TRP A 202 -12.31 4.31 -9.66
C TRP A 202 -12.96 5.69 -9.58
N ASP A 203 -14.22 5.73 -9.16
CA ASP A 203 -15.03 6.95 -9.07
C ASP A 203 -15.10 7.51 -7.64
N GLY A 204 -14.33 6.94 -6.72
CA GLY A 204 -14.33 7.29 -5.29
C GLY A 204 -15.42 6.59 -4.48
N SER A 205 -16.21 5.69 -5.08
CA SER A 205 -17.25 4.94 -4.38
C SER A 205 -16.72 3.69 -3.67
N ASP A 206 -17.60 2.99 -2.94
CA ASP A 206 -17.29 1.69 -2.35
C ASP A 206 -17.39 0.52 -3.34
N TYR A 207 -17.49 0.79 -4.64
CA TYR A 207 -17.56 -0.20 -5.72
C TYR A 207 -16.19 -0.40 -6.38
N TYR A 208 -15.34 -1.20 -5.74
CA TYR A 208 -13.98 -1.49 -6.21
C TYR A 208 -13.49 -2.84 -5.66
N GLY A 209 -12.51 -3.43 -6.36
CA GLY A 209 -11.71 -4.54 -5.85
C GLY A 209 -12.50 -5.81 -5.55
N MET A 210 -12.19 -6.39 -4.40
CA MET A 210 -12.77 -7.64 -3.89
C MET A 210 -12.83 -7.61 -2.35
N SER A 211 -13.73 -8.40 -1.78
CA SER A 211 -13.83 -8.60 -0.32
C SER A 211 -12.60 -9.29 0.28
N LEU A 212 -12.36 -9.12 1.59
CA LEU A 212 -11.29 -9.83 2.32
C LEU A 212 -11.39 -11.36 2.14
N GLN A 213 -12.59 -11.94 2.25
CA GLN A 213 -12.79 -13.38 2.08
C GLN A 213 -12.42 -13.83 0.67
N SER A 214 -12.82 -13.11 -0.37
CA SER A 214 -12.46 -13.43 -1.75
C SER A 214 -10.95 -13.32 -2.00
N THR A 215 -10.28 -12.31 -1.44
CA THR A 215 -8.81 -12.20 -1.51
C THR A 215 -8.14 -13.40 -0.85
N CYS A 216 -8.62 -13.81 0.33
CA CYS A 216 -8.09 -14.97 1.05
C CYS A 216 -8.33 -16.29 0.30
N ASN A 217 -9.53 -16.47 -0.27
CA ASN A 217 -9.87 -17.65 -1.06
C ASN A 217 -8.96 -17.77 -2.29
N LEU A 218 -8.76 -16.68 -3.04
CA LEU A 218 -7.87 -16.65 -4.19
C LEU A 218 -6.43 -16.99 -3.79
N ALA A 219 -5.89 -16.27 -2.80
CA ALA A 219 -4.52 -16.47 -2.31
C ALA A 219 -4.26 -17.91 -1.81
N ALA A 220 -5.25 -18.52 -1.17
CA ALA A 220 -5.16 -19.90 -0.67
C ALA A 220 -4.98 -20.93 -1.78
N THR A 221 -5.51 -20.69 -3.00
CA THR A 221 -5.31 -21.59 -4.15
C THR A 221 -3.84 -21.64 -4.60
N TYR A 222 -3.04 -20.65 -4.20
CA TYR A 222 -1.61 -20.51 -4.52
C TYR A 222 -0.70 -20.66 -3.30
N ASP A 223 -1.16 -21.36 -2.25
CA ASP A 223 -0.42 -21.62 -1.02
C ASP A 223 -0.01 -20.36 -0.23
N TYR A 224 -0.83 -19.32 -0.22
CA TYR A 224 -0.66 -18.18 0.67
C TYR A 224 -1.57 -18.27 1.89
N VAL A 225 -1.11 -17.69 3.00
CA VAL A 225 -1.87 -17.58 4.25
C VAL A 225 -1.87 -16.11 4.69
N PRO A 226 -3.05 -15.53 4.99
CA PRO A 226 -3.12 -14.14 5.45
C PRO A 226 -2.55 -14.05 6.86
N VAL A 227 -1.77 -13.00 7.13
CA VAL A 227 -1.09 -12.80 8.41
C VAL A 227 -1.39 -11.45 9.04
N ALA A 228 -1.86 -10.46 8.28
CA ALA A 228 -2.25 -9.15 8.80
C ALA A 228 -3.11 -8.41 7.77
N THR A 229 -3.87 -7.42 8.22
CA THR A 229 -4.38 -6.34 7.37
C THR A 229 -3.87 -5.01 7.91
N SER A 230 -3.82 -4.00 7.06
CA SER A 230 -3.46 -2.66 7.50
C SER A 230 -4.57 -2.01 8.34
N ALA A 231 -4.17 -1.05 9.16
CA ALA A 231 -5.02 -0.40 10.16
C ALA A 231 -6.21 0.37 9.56
N GLN A 232 -6.11 0.78 8.29
CA GLN A 232 -7.19 1.45 7.56
C GLN A 232 -8.14 0.48 6.85
N GLY A 233 -7.84 -0.82 6.86
CA GLY A 233 -8.55 -1.80 6.06
C GLY A 233 -8.37 -1.61 4.55
N ALA A 234 -7.17 -1.21 4.12
CA ALA A 234 -6.85 -1.05 2.70
C ALA A 234 -6.24 -2.34 2.13
N ASN A 235 -5.25 -2.89 2.82
CA ASN A 235 -4.44 -3.99 2.31
C ASN A 235 -4.44 -5.19 3.25
N VAL A 236 -4.49 -6.40 2.67
CA VAL A 236 -4.20 -7.66 3.37
C VAL A 236 -2.82 -8.18 2.95
N ILE A 237 -2.07 -8.67 3.92
CA ILE A 237 -0.71 -9.15 3.75
C ILE A 237 -0.67 -10.65 4.02
N PHE A 238 -0.07 -11.39 3.10
CA PHE A 238 0.08 -12.83 3.12
C PHE A 238 1.54 -13.24 3.13
N VAL A 239 1.79 -14.45 3.63
CA VAL A 239 3.08 -15.15 3.45
C VAL A 239 2.84 -16.48 2.76
N LEU A 240 3.83 -16.97 2.01
CA LEU A 240 3.80 -18.34 1.50
C LEU A 240 3.69 -19.34 2.66
N LYS A 241 2.82 -20.34 2.52
CA LYS A 241 2.50 -21.35 3.52
C LYS A 241 3.72 -22.07 4.09
N LYS A 242 4.79 -22.22 3.30
CA LYS A 242 6.08 -22.78 3.74
C LYS A 242 6.69 -22.03 4.93
N HIS A 243 6.36 -20.75 5.10
CA HIS A 243 6.87 -19.87 6.16
C HIS A 243 6.07 -19.94 7.46
N MET A 244 4.85 -20.50 7.45
CA MET A 244 3.90 -20.39 8.57
C MET A 244 4.40 -20.90 9.92
N LYS A 245 5.43 -21.76 9.95
CA LYS A 245 6.09 -22.17 11.20
C LYS A 245 6.67 -21.00 12.00
N LEU A 246 7.00 -19.88 11.33
CA LEU A 246 7.55 -18.66 11.90
C LEU A 246 6.46 -17.64 12.31
N PHE A 247 5.19 -17.98 12.09
CA PHE A 247 4.01 -17.14 12.30
C PHE A 247 2.93 -17.86 13.12
N ALA A 248 3.31 -18.84 13.95
CA ALA A 248 2.36 -19.64 14.73
C ALA A 248 1.58 -18.84 15.80
N ASP A 249 2.08 -17.67 16.17
CA ASP A 249 1.50 -16.69 17.10
C ASP A 249 0.60 -15.65 16.40
N VAL A 250 0.44 -15.75 15.08
CA VAL A 250 -0.33 -14.78 14.27
C VAL A 250 -1.72 -15.35 13.97
N PRO A 251 -2.81 -14.57 14.16
CA PRO A 251 -4.14 -15.00 13.76
C PRO A 251 -4.23 -15.18 12.25
N THR A 252 -4.97 -16.20 11.80
CA THR A 252 -5.21 -16.47 10.38
C THR A 252 -6.69 -16.50 10.03
N ASP A 253 -7.57 -16.35 11.01
CA ASP A 253 -9.02 -16.26 10.79
C ASP A 253 -9.35 -14.85 10.27
N VAL A 254 -10.21 -14.79 9.25
CA VAL A 254 -10.58 -13.51 8.61
C VAL A 254 -11.27 -12.55 9.59
N HIS A 255 -12.00 -13.03 10.59
CA HIS A 255 -12.66 -12.17 11.57
C HIS A 255 -11.67 -11.54 12.55
N ASP A 256 -10.59 -12.24 12.87
CA ASP A 256 -9.52 -11.71 13.72
C ASP A 256 -8.59 -10.76 12.95
N LEU A 257 -8.49 -10.97 11.64
CA LEU A 257 -7.68 -10.14 10.75
C LEU A 257 -8.42 -8.89 10.25
N TYR A 258 -9.74 -8.93 10.10
CA TYR A 258 -10.49 -7.87 9.45
C TYR A 258 -10.38 -6.52 10.17
N MET A 259 -9.96 -5.52 9.40
CA MET A 259 -10.04 -4.11 9.78
C MET A 259 -11.14 -3.40 8.97
N PRO A 260 -12.01 -2.61 9.63
CA PRO A 260 -13.02 -1.81 8.94
C PRO A 260 -12.37 -0.61 8.22
N PRO A 261 -13.09 0.03 7.27
CA PRO A 261 -12.57 1.19 6.56
C PRO A 261 -12.37 2.36 7.54
N ASP A 262 -11.13 2.84 7.65
CA ASP A 262 -10.77 4.05 8.42
C ASP A 262 -9.76 4.89 7.60
N PHE A 263 -10.13 5.21 6.35
CA PHE A 263 -9.26 5.92 5.40
C PHE A 263 -8.85 7.33 5.88
N ASP A 264 -9.64 7.94 6.77
CA ASP A 264 -9.33 9.24 7.38
C ASP A 264 -8.24 9.18 8.46
N LEU A 265 -7.85 7.97 8.91
CA LEU A 265 -6.94 7.77 10.03
C LEU A 265 -5.58 8.47 9.85
N LEU A 266 -5.10 8.60 8.59
CA LEU A 266 -3.74 9.05 8.27
C LEU A 266 -3.69 10.09 7.15
N THR A 267 -4.68 10.96 7.12
CA THR A 267 -4.74 12.08 6.16
C THR A 267 -3.50 13.00 6.18
N VAL A 268 -2.74 13.02 7.29
CA VAL A 268 -1.42 13.66 7.38
C VAL A 268 -0.50 12.74 8.17
N TRP A 269 0.74 12.57 7.70
CA TRP A 269 1.79 11.86 8.44
C TRP A 269 3.15 12.51 8.19
N GLY A 270 3.63 13.27 9.17
CA GLY A 270 4.92 13.97 9.03
C GLY A 270 4.88 15.07 7.97
N HIS A 271 5.95 15.18 7.17
CA HIS A 271 6.01 16.12 6.05
C HIS A 271 5.55 15.44 4.75
N PRO A 272 5.04 16.21 3.77
CA PRO A 272 4.72 15.68 2.45
C PRO A 272 5.91 14.93 1.84
N THR A 273 5.63 13.84 1.11
CA THR A 273 6.66 13.06 0.43
C THR A 273 7.43 13.96 -0.55
N SER A 274 8.76 13.92 -0.46
CA SER A 274 9.63 14.72 -1.33
C SER A 274 10.03 13.92 -2.57
N PRO A 275 9.74 14.42 -3.79
CA PRO A 275 10.24 13.82 -5.04
C PRO A 275 11.75 13.63 -5.06
N ALA A 276 12.50 14.60 -4.53
CA ALA A 276 13.96 14.53 -4.47
C ALA A 276 14.45 13.43 -3.51
N LEU A 277 13.72 13.18 -2.41
CA LEU A 277 14.01 12.06 -1.52
C LEU A 277 13.77 10.74 -2.26
N LEU A 278 12.60 10.56 -2.88
CA LEU A 278 12.26 9.34 -3.64
C LEU A 278 13.28 9.05 -4.73
N GLU A 279 13.62 10.04 -5.56
CA GLU A 279 14.65 9.91 -6.59
C GLU A 279 15.97 9.43 -5.97
N SER A 280 16.39 10.00 -4.83
CA SER A 280 17.64 9.62 -4.19
C SER A 280 17.66 8.15 -3.72
N LEU A 281 16.51 7.60 -3.31
CA LEU A 281 16.38 6.21 -2.87
C LEU A 281 16.52 5.20 -4.02
N THR A 282 16.24 5.61 -5.25
CA THR A 282 16.37 4.75 -6.42
C THR A 282 17.82 4.51 -6.86
N ARG A 283 18.79 5.26 -6.31
CA ARG A 283 20.20 5.14 -6.71
C ARG A 283 20.84 3.91 -6.06
N ARG A 284 21.63 3.14 -6.81
CA ARG A 284 22.49 2.10 -6.22
C ARG A 284 23.56 2.79 -5.37
N LYS A 285 23.65 2.40 -4.09
CA LYS A 285 24.71 2.87 -3.21
C LYS A 285 26.04 2.25 -3.67
N SER A 286 27.03 3.08 -3.95
CA SER A 286 28.40 2.70 -4.31
C SER A 286 29.15 2.08 -3.15
#